data_AF-A0A842SQ06-F1
#
_entry.id   AF-A0A842SQ06-F1
#
_cell.length_a   1.000
_cell.length_b   1.000
_cell.length_c   1.000
_cell.angle_alpha   90.00
_cell.angle_beta   90.00
_cell.angle_gamma   90.00
#
_symmetry.space_group_name_H-M   'P 1'
#
loop_
_entity.id
_entity.type
_entity.pdbx_description
1 polymer ?
#
loop_
_entity_poly.entity_id
_entity_poly.type
_entity_poly.pdbx_seq_one_letter_code
_entity_poly.pdbx_strand_id
1 'polypeptide(L)'
;MSSKIDLYASAHKGQRYQLSQINTQAGTLNMYNSKAIENLMLGFEELRKEFFLHATLEENYIHPLLYERKPEGAKDLEKDHRKQRKQLDDLREHLITLQQKPKNFEKRKELALEFYRGLNRFTADYLVHIDKEEEIIQPFLWNLCTDEELAKAYGTLISSMELGELMMFLKIMFPAMNIYERAKMIESSKQIGPEAYNKILQLAEQVLESDEWQELNSRMKKEKLY
;
A
#
# COMPACT_ATOMS: atom_id res chain seq x y z
N MET A 1 -2.98 -28.56 -6.37
CA MET A 1 -2.20 -28.05 -5.23
C MET A 1 -2.96 -26.83 -4.73
N SER A 2 -3.40 -26.84 -3.47
CA SER A 2 -4.02 -25.67 -2.84
C SER A 2 -3.02 -24.51 -2.95
N SER A 3 -3.34 -23.47 -3.73
CA SER A 3 -2.60 -22.22 -3.68
C SER A 3 -3.20 -21.42 -2.54
N LYS A 4 -2.73 -21.67 -1.31
CA LYS A 4 -3.21 -20.95 -0.14
C LYS A 4 -3.12 -19.45 -0.41
N ILE A 5 -4.23 -18.75 -0.22
CA ILE A 5 -4.34 -17.32 -0.55
C ILE A 5 -3.39 -16.54 0.36
N ASP A 6 -2.57 -15.70 -0.26
CA ASP A 6 -1.75 -14.71 0.44
C ASP A 6 -2.59 -13.44 0.62
N LEU A 7 -2.74 -13.01 1.86
CA LEU A 7 -3.59 -11.89 2.26
C LEU A 7 -2.83 -10.56 2.34
N TYR A 8 -1.49 -10.59 2.31
CA TYR A 8 -0.63 -9.45 2.63
C TYR A 8 0.21 -9.00 1.42
N ALA A 9 0.87 -9.95 0.74
CA ALA A 9 2.01 -9.66 -0.14
C ALA A 9 1.70 -8.67 -1.27
N SER A 10 0.49 -8.73 -1.83
CA SER A 10 0.10 -7.87 -2.95
C SER A 10 -0.03 -6.40 -2.53
N ALA A 11 -0.65 -6.12 -1.39
CA ALA A 11 -0.78 -4.77 -0.85
C ALA A 11 0.60 -4.23 -0.41
N HIS A 12 1.36 -5.07 0.28
CA HIS A 12 2.67 -4.70 0.82
C HIS A 12 3.71 -4.41 -0.26
N LYS A 13 3.64 -5.06 -1.42
CA LYS A 13 4.44 -4.67 -2.59
C LYS A 13 4.13 -3.23 -3.02
N GLY A 14 2.85 -2.87 -3.11
CA GLY A 14 2.43 -1.52 -3.45
C GLY A 14 2.91 -0.48 -2.44
N GLN A 15 2.81 -0.79 -1.15
CA GLN A 15 3.27 0.10 -0.07
C GLN A 15 4.79 0.30 -0.07
N ARG A 16 5.57 -0.77 -0.30
CA ARG A 16 7.04 -0.66 -0.50
C ARG A 16 7.38 0.23 -1.69
N TYR A 17 6.64 0.09 -2.80
CA TYR A 17 6.79 0.95 -3.97
C TYR A 17 6.51 2.41 -3.62
N GLN A 18 5.37 2.71 -3.00
CA GLN A 18 4.99 4.07 -2.65
C GLN A 18 5.97 4.71 -1.64
N LEU A 19 6.39 3.96 -0.61
CA LEU A 19 7.39 4.41 0.35
C LEU A 19 8.72 4.75 -0.33
N SER A 20 9.16 3.93 -1.29
CA SER A 20 10.40 4.17 -2.02
C SER A 20 10.35 5.47 -2.82
N GLN A 21 9.21 5.75 -3.46
CA GLN A 21 8.98 7.01 -4.18
C GLN A 21 9.01 8.23 -3.25
N ILE A 22 8.26 8.19 -2.14
CA ILE A 22 8.18 9.31 -1.19
C ILE A 22 9.52 9.54 -0.47
N ASN A 23 10.26 8.49 -0.11
CA ASN A 23 11.61 8.63 0.45
C ASN A 23 12.58 9.30 -0.52
N THR A 24 12.53 8.90 -1.80
CA THR A 24 13.38 9.49 -2.86
C THR A 24 13.03 10.96 -3.09
N GLN A 25 11.74 11.28 -3.15
CA GLN A 25 11.26 12.66 -3.30
C GLN A 25 11.67 13.54 -2.10
N ALA A 26 11.53 13.03 -0.87
CA ALA A 26 11.93 13.75 0.34
C ALA A 26 13.45 13.97 0.41
N GLY A 27 14.25 12.98 0.01
CA GLY A 27 15.71 13.05 0.02
C GLY A 27 16.30 14.04 -1.00
N THR A 28 15.57 14.31 -2.08
CA THR A 28 15.97 15.26 -3.15
C THR A 28 15.23 16.59 -3.07
N LEU A 29 14.44 16.83 -2.02
CA LEU A 29 13.57 17.98 -1.88
C LEU A 29 14.34 19.31 -1.92
N ASN A 30 14.05 20.16 -2.91
CA ASN A 30 14.42 21.57 -2.86
C ASN A 30 13.45 22.30 -1.92
N MET A 31 13.85 22.49 -0.66
CA MET A 31 13.05 23.14 0.37
C MET A 31 12.69 24.61 0.06
N TYR A 32 13.35 25.26 -0.89
CA TYR A 32 13.04 26.64 -1.30
C TYR A 32 12.03 26.72 -2.45
N ASN A 33 11.70 25.58 -3.07
CA ASN A 33 10.66 25.47 -4.08
C ASN A 33 9.32 25.09 -3.42
N SER A 34 8.42 26.05 -3.29
CA SER A 34 7.10 25.85 -2.71
C SER A 34 6.28 24.76 -3.43
N LYS A 35 6.43 24.63 -4.75
CA LYS A 35 5.73 23.59 -5.51
C LYS A 35 6.27 22.19 -5.22
N ALA A 36 7.57 22.07 -4.98
CA ALA A 36 8.18 20.79 -4.60
C ALA A 36 7.65 20.31 -3.22
N ILE A 37 7.49 21.23 -2.26
CA ILE A 37 6.91 20.92 -0.95
C ILE A 37 5.43 20.54 -1.08
N GLU A 38 4.66 21.28 -1.88
CA GLU A 38 3.25 20.97 -2.15
C GLU A 38 3.08 19.57 -2.76
N ASN A 39 3.91 19.23 -3.76
CA ASN A 39 3.86 17.91 -4.38
C ASN A 39 4.25 16.79 -3.39
N LEU A 40 5.24 17.03 -2.52
CA LEU A 40 5.59 16.05 -1.47
C LEU A 40 4.46 15.88 -0.46
N MET A 41 3.78 16.97 -0.07
CA MET A 41 2.62 16.91 0.82
C MET A 41 1.47 16.12 0.21
N LEU A 42 1.16 16.35 -1.07
CA LEU A 42 0.10 15.60 -1.77
C LEU A 42 0.41 14.09 -1.78
N GLY A 43 1.63 13.71 -2.17
CA GLY A 43 2.04 12.30 -2.16
C GLY A 43 2.06 11.69 -0.75
N PHE A 44 2.46 12.46 0.26
CA PHE A 44 2.47 12.01 1.65
C PHE A 44 1.06 11.81 2.22
N GLU A 45 0.08 12.66 1.87
CA GLU A 45 -1.32 12.46 2.27
C GLU A 45 -1.97 11.28 1.54
N GLU A 46 -1.64 11.05 0.27
CA GLU A 46 -2.06 9.83 -0.44
C GLU A 46 -1.54 8.57 0.27
N LEU A 47 -0.25 8.55 0.64
CA LEU A 47 0.36 7.45 1.41
C LEU A 47 -0.33 7.27 2.76
N ARG A 48 -0.51 8.36 3.52
CA ARG A 48 -1.13 8.29 4.85
C ARG A 48 -2.55 7.75 4.78
N LYS A 49 -3.34 8.20 3.80
CA LYS A 49 -4.71 7.72 3.58
C LYS A 49 -4.73 6.22 3.29
N GLU A 50 -3.86 5.74 2.41
CA GLU A 50 -3.79 4.33 2.06
C GLU A 50 -3.35 3.46 3.25
N PHE A 51 -2.28 3.83 3.95
CA PHE A 51 -1.79 3.09 5.12
C PHE A 51 -2.84 3.01 6.23
N PHE A 52 -3.59 4.10 6.43
CA PHE A 52 -4.65 4.13 7.44
C PHE A 52 -5.81 3.21 7.06
N LEU A 53 -6.17 3.16 5.77
CA LEU A 53 -7.22 2.28 5.29
C LEU A 53 -6.78 0.82 5.35
N HIS A 54 -5.58 0.50 4.86
CA HIS A 54 -4.99 -0.82 4.91
C HIS A 54 -5.02 -1.45 6.30
N ALA A 55 -4.44 -0.77 7.30
CA ALA A 55 -4.45 -1.26 8.68
C ALA A 55 -5.88 -1.47 9.22
N THR A 56 -6.84 -0.63 8.79
CA THR A 56 -8.25 -0.77 9.18
C THR A 56 -8.90 -2.01 8.55
N LEU A 57 -8.58 -2.30 7.28
CA LEU A 57 -9.08 -3.48 6.57
C LEU A 57 -8.52 -4.76 7.19
N GLU A 58 -7.25 -4.78 7.56
CA GLU A 58 -6.63 -5.91 8.24
C GLU A 58 -7.24 -6.16 9.60
N GLU A 59 -7.38 -5.11 10.42
CA GLU A 59 -8.01 -5.18 11.73
C GLU A 59 -9.45 -5.72 11.67
N ASN A 60 -10.19 -5.34 10.63
CA ASN A 60 -11.59 -5.73 10.49
C ASN A 60 -11.81 -7.10 9.85
N TYR A 61 -10.92 -7.55 8.95
CA TYR A 61 -11.19 -8.72 8.10
C TYR A 61 -10.12 -9.82 8.18
N ILE A 62 -8.90 -9.51 8.59
CA ILE A 62 -7.80 -10.48 8.66
C ILE A 62 -7.49 -10.84 10.12
N HIS A 63 -7.29 -9.85 10.99
CA HIS A 63 -6.97 -10.05 12.41
C HIS A 63 -8.02 -10.86 13.19
N PRO A 64 -9.34 -10.84 12.87
CA PRO A 64 -10.30 -11.71 13.54
C PRO A 64 -9.95 -13.20 13.42
N LEU A 65 -9.35 -13.64 12.29
CA LEU A 65 -8.88 -15.02 12.12
C LEU A 65 -7.77 -15.38 13.12
N LEU A 66 -6.96 -14.39 13.51
CA LEU A 66 -5.91 -14.53 14.53
C LEU A 66 -6.49 -14.49 15.94
N TYR A 67 -7.45 -13.62 16.25
CA TYR A 67 -7.98 -13.48 17.61
C TYR A 67 -8.55 -14.79 18.17
N GLU A 68 -9.20 -15.57 17.32
CA GLU A 68 -9.80 -16.85 17.71
C GLU A 68 -8.76 -17.89 18.15
N ARG A 69 -7.49 -17.74 17.74
CA ARG A 69 -6.47 -18.80 17.82
C ARG A 69 -5.13 -18.35 18.43
N LYS A 70 -4.76 -17.08 18.31
CA LYS A 70 -3.52 -16.43 18.78
C LYS A 70 -3.75 -14.93 19.09
N PRO A 71 -4.51 -14.60 20.15
CA PRO A 71 -4.93 -13.22 20.44
C PRO A 71 -3.77 -12.25 20.68
N GLU A 72 -2.65 -12.71 21.26
CA GLU A 72 -1.47 -11.84 21.45
C GLU A 72 -0.82 -11.43 20.12
N GLY A 73 -0.92 -12.26 19.08
CA GLY A 73 -0.42 -11.92 17.74
C GLY A 73 -1.18 -10.73 17.14
N ALA A 74 -2.51 -10.76 17.21
CA ALA A 74 -3.36 -9.66 16.72
C ALA A 74 -3.15 -8.36 17.52
N LYS A 75 -3.06 -8.45 18.86
CA LYS A 75 -2.81 -7.29 19.72
C LYS A 75 -1.49 -6.60 19.43
N ASP A 76 -0.44 -7.38 19.15
CA ASP A 76 0.87 -6.82 18.79
C ASP A 76 0.82 -6.09 17.45
N LEU A 77 0.18 -6.66 16.42
CA LEU A 77 0.03 -5.99 15.11
C LEU A 77 -0.76 -4.69 15.24
N GLU A 78 -1.88 -4.69 15.96
CA GLU A 78 -2.66 -3.48 16.21
C GLU A 78 -1.89 -2.41 17.00
N LYS A 79 -0.99 -2.84 17.90
CA LYS A 79 -0.10 -1.91 18.61
C LYS A 79 0.88 -1.26 17.63
N ASP A 80 1.42 -2.03 16.70
CA ASP A 80 2.28 -1.52 15.64
C ASP A 80 1.51 -0.55 14.73
N HIS A 81 0.27 -0.88 14.33
CA HIS A 81 -0.61 0.02 13.58
C HIS A 81 -0.85 1.35 14.30
N ARG A 82 -1.19 1.32 15.60
CA ARG A 82 -1.37 2.54 16.40
C ARG A 82 -0.10 3.39 16.46
N LYS A 83 1.07 2.75 16.61
CA LYS A 83 2.37 3.44 16.61
C LYS A 83 2.63 4.11 15.24
N GLN A 84 2.40 3.39 14.15
CA GLN A 84 2.61 3.86 12.79
C GLN A 84 1.67 5.02 12.43
N ARG A 85 0.39 4.93 12.79
CA ARG A 85 -0.58 6.03 12.61
C ARG A 85 -0.08 7.31 13.28
N LYS A 86 0.37 7.20 14.53
CA LYS A 86 0.96 8.32 15.24
C LYS A 86 2.22 8.87 14.55
N GLN A 87 3.12 8.01 14.08
CA GLN A 87 4.33 8.44 13.36
C GLN A 87 3.99 9.21 12.08
N LEU A 88 3.00 8.75 11.32
CA LEU A 88 2.53 9.43 10.11
C LEU A 88 1.89 10.80 10.42
N ASP A 89 1.09 10.90 11.48
CA ASP A 89 0.52 12.18 11.91
C ASP A 89 1.60 13.15 12.39
N ASP A 90 2.60 12.69 13.16
CA ASP A 90 3.73 13.52 13.60
C ASP A 90 4.58 14.02 12.41
N LEU A 91 4.73 13.19 11.37
CA LEU A 91 5.41 13.56 10.12
C LEU A 91 4.61 14.56 9.30
N ARG A 92 3.29 14.41 9.26
CA ARG A 92 2.37 15.35 8.61
C ARG A 92 2.52 16.75 9.20
N GLU A 93 2.48 16.87 10.53
CA GLU A 93 2.64 18.14 11.23
C GLU A 93 4.01 18.79 10.99
N HIS A 94 5.08 17.97 10.90
CA HIS A 94 6.40 18.45 10.49
C HIS A 94 6.39 19.05 9.08
N LEU A 95 5.75 18.36 8.12
CA LEU A 95 5.70 18.82 6.73
C LEU A 95 4.84 20.09 6.59
N ILE A 96 3.74 20.20 7.35
CA ILE A 96 2.94 21.43 7.46
C ILE A 96 3.79 22.57 8.00
N THR A 97 4.56 22.32 9.06
CA THR A 97 5.45 23.32 9.63
C THR A 97 6.43 23.82 8.59
N LEU A 98 7.09 22.93 7.83
CA LEU A 98 8.00 23.30 6.75
C LEU A 98 7.30 24.14 5.65
N GLN A 99 6.06 23.78 5.29
CA GLN A 99 5.26 24.48 4.30
C GLN A 99 4.89 25.91 4.73
N GLN A 100 4.55 26.10 6.01
CA GLN A 100 4.11 27.40 6.55
C GLN A 100 5.26 28.38 6.81
N LYS A 101 6.49 27.90 7.04
CA LYS A 101 7.64 28.81 7.22
C LYS A 101 7.92 29.59 5.93
N PRO A 102 8.38 30.85 6.01
CA PRO A 102 8.81 31.60 4.83
C PRO A 102 10.12 31.04 4.25
N LYS A 103 10.43 31.40 3.00
CA LYS A 103 11.63 30.91 2.29
C LYS A 103 12.94 31.35 2.96
N ASN A 104 12.96 32.51 3.60
CA ASN A 104 14.10 33.06 4.34
C ASN A 104 14.17 32.58 5.80
N PHE A 105 13.37 31.59 6.20
CA PHE A 105 13.48 31.04 7.54
C PHE A 105 14.83 30.34 7.70
N GLU A 106 15.65 30.80 8.66
CA GLU A 106 17.02 30.33 8.87
C GLU A 106 17.12 28.81 9.02
N LYS A 107 16.17 28.19 9.74
CA LYS A 107 16.18 26.74 10.03
C LYS A 107 15.47 25.87 8.99
N ARG A 108 15.23 26.39 7.78
CA ARG A 108 14.43 25.69 6.76
C ARG A 108 15.08 24.39 6.27
N LYS A 109 16.42 24.38 6.20
CA LYS A 109 17.19 23.18 5.81
C LYS A 109 17.10 22.09 6.88
N GLU A 110 17.21 22.48 8.13
CA GLU A 110 17.10 21.58 9.28
C GLU A 110 15.71 20.95 9.36
N LEU A 111 14.64 21.74 9.21
CA LEU A 111 13.27 21.21 9.18
C LEU A 111 13.06 20.17 8.07
N ALA A 112 13.58 20.43 6.86
CA ALA A 112 13.48 19.48 5.75
C ALA A 112 14.27 18.18 6.04
N LEU A 113 15.46 18.31 6.61
CA LEU A 113 16.30 17.17 6.99
C LEU A 113 15.68 16.35 8.13
N GLU A 114 15.04 17.01 9.10
CA GLU A 114 14.32 16.36 10.20
C GLU A 114 13.14 15.54 9.71
N PHE A 115 12.32 16.10 8.80
CA PHE A 115 11.25 15.36 8.13
C PHE A 115 11.80 14.14 7.39
N TYR A 116 12.83 14.32 6.55
CA TYR A 116 13.44 13.21 5.80
C TYR A 116 13.94 12.10 6.73
N ARG A 117 14.66 12.44 7.80
CA ARG A 117 15.15 11.46 8.78
C ARG A 117 14.00 10.79 9.53
N GLY A 118 12.92 11.51 9.83
CA GLY A 118 11.72 10.96 10.43
C GLY A 118 11.04 9.94 9.53
N LEU A 119 10.87 10.27 8.25
CA LEU A 119 10.29 9.39 7.24
C LEU A 119 11.09 8.09 7.08
N ASN A 120 12.43 8.17 7.11
CA ASN A 120 13.27 6.97 7.05
C ASN A 120 13.14 6.08 8.29
N ARG A 121 13.00 6.68 9.49
CA ARG A 121 12.72 5.91 10.71
C ARG A 121 11.36 5.22 10.64
N PHE A 122 10.33 5.93 10.18
CA PHE A 122 9.01 5.34 9.92
C PHE A 122 9.11 4.19 8.92
N THR A 123 9.81 4.39 7.80
CA THR A 123 10.01 3.35 6.77
C THR A 123 10.66 2.11 7.37
N ALA A 124 11.73 2.27 8.16
CA ALA A 124 12.39 1.14 8.82
C ALA A 124 11.44 0.37 9.75
N ASP A 125 10.70 1.09 10.61
CA ASP A 125 9.72 0.48 11.52
C ASP A 125 8.58 -0.22 10.75
N TYR A 126 8.12 0.38 9.65
CA TYR A 126 7.04 -0.17 8.83
C TYR A 126 7.47 -1.45 8.09
N LEU A 127 8.69 -1.46 7.53
CA LEU A 127 9.22 -2.65 6.86
C LEU A 127 9.37 -3.84 7.81
N VAL A 128 9.75 -3.62 9.07
CA VAL A 128 9.81 -4.66 10.09
C VAL A 128 8.41 -5.21 10.42
N HIS A 129 7.41 -4.35 10.43
CA HIS A 129 6.04 -4.74 10.70
C HIS A 129 5.45 -5.62 9.59
N ILE A 130 5.54 -5.19 8.32
CA ILE A 130 5.01 -5.98 7.20
C ILE A 130 5.81 -7.28 6.98
N ASP A 131 7.10 -7.31 7.33
CA ASP A 131 7.91 -8.54 7.36
C ASP A 131 7.36 -9.54 8.39
N LYS A 132 6.97 -9.07 9.59
CA LYS A 132 6.31 -9.91 10.60
C LYS A 132 4.98 -10.46 10.08
N GLU A 133 4.20 -9.67 9.35
CA GLU A 133 2.94 -10.14 8.77
C GLU A 133 3.17 -11.22 7.72
N GLU A 134 4.12 -10.99 6.81
CA GLU A 134 4.44 -11.91 5.71
C GLU A 134 5.15 -13.20 6.18
N GLU A 135 6.15 -13.10 7.05
CA GLU A 135 7.00 -14.25 7.41
C GLU A 135 6.50 -15.01 8.64
N ILE A 136 5.71 -14.36 9.49
CA ILE A 136 5.19 -14.99 10.72
C ILE A 136 3.70 -15.22 10.57
N ILE A 137 2.92 -14.15 10.36
CA ILE A 137 1.46 -14.22 10.46
C ILE A 137 0.83 -14.98 9.30
N GLN A 138 1.27 -14.76 8.07
CA GLN A 138 0.73 -15.44 6.89
C GLN A 138 0.92 -16.98 6.96
N PRO A 139 2.10 -17.53 7.30
CA PRO A 139 2.25 -18.96 7.57
C PRO A 139 1.37 -19.47 8.72
N PHE A 140 1.18 -18.69 9.79
CA PHE A 140 0.26 -19.06 10.86
C PHE A 140 -1.17 -19.17 10.35
N LEU A 141 -1.66 -18.20 9.58
CA LEU A 141 -3.00 -18.23 8.97
C LEU A 141 -3.16 -19.46 8.06
N TRP A 142 -2.17 -19.75 7.22
CA TRP A 142 -2.16 -20.93 6.37
C TRP A 142 -2.21 -22.26 7.15
N ASN A 143 -1.67 -22.31 8.36
CA ASN A 143 -1.69 -23.51 9.18
C ASN A 143 -2.98 -23.67 9.99
N LEU A 144 -3.65 -22.55 10.30
CA LEU A 144 -4.76 -22.49 11.23
C LEU A 144 -6.14 -22.35 10.57
N CYS A 145 -6.18 -21.86 9.34
CA CYS A 145 -7.40 -21.61 8.58
C CYS A 145 -7.51 -22.54 7.37
N THR A 146 -8.73 -22.87 6.98
CA THR A 146 -8.99 -23.55 5.70
C THR A 146 -8.88 -22.57 4.53
N ASP A 147 -8.71 -23.09 3.31
CA ASP A 147 -8.69 -22.26 2.11
C ASP A 147 -10.00 -21.48 1.93
N GLU A 148 -11.14 -22.06 2.32
CA GLU A 148 -12.45 -21.41 2.28
C GLU A 148 -12.57 -20.27 3.29
N GLU A 149 -12.02 -20.42 4.51
CA GLU A 149 -11.99 -19.34 5.51
C GLU A 149 -11.16 -18.16 5.00
N LEU A 150 -9.97 -18.42 4.43
CA LEU A 150 -9.10 -17.40 3.85
C LEU A 150 -9.75 -16.73 2.64
N ALA A 151 -10.35 -17.51 1.73
CA ALA A 151 -11.04 -16.98 0.56
C ALA A 151 -12.24 -16.12 0.95
N LYS A 152 -13.00 -16.54 1.97
CA LYS A 152 -14.13 -15.77 2.50
C LYS A 152 -13.67 -14.45 3.12
N ALA A 153 -12.62 -14.48 3.95
CA ALA A 153 -12.05 -13.26 4.55
C ALA A 153 -11.57 -12.29 3.47
N TYR A 154 -10.78 -12.77 2.50
CA TYR A 154 -10.28 -11.96 1.39
C TYR A 154 -11.42 -11.41 0.52
N GLY A 155 -12.40 -12.24 0.15
CA GLY A 155 -13.55 -11.80 -0.64
C GLY A 155 -14.41 -10.76 0.09
N THR A 156 -14.56 -10.89 1.41
CA THR A 156 -15.26 -9.91 2.25
C THR A 156 -14.50 -8.59 2.31
N LEU A 157 -13.17 -8.65 2.49
CA LEU A 157 -12.30 -7.48 2.47
C LEU A 157 -12.44 -6.71 1.16
N ILE A 158 -12.27 -7.39 0.02
CA ILE A 158 -12.38 -6.76 -1.31
C ILE A 158 -13.78 -6.18 -1.54
N SER A 159 -14.83 -6.89 -1.13
CA SER A 159 -16.22 -6.44 -1.32
C SER A 159 -16.63 -5.30 -0.38
N SER A 160 -15.86 -5.07 0.70
CA SER A 160 -16.12 -3.98 1.65
C SER A 160 -15.63 -2.62 1.16
N MET A 161 -14.68 -2.61 0.23
CA MET A 161 -14.09 -1.38 -0.29
C MET A 161 -15.00 -0.70 -1.30
N GLU A 162 -15.08 0.62 -1.23
CA GLU A 162 -15.62 1.40 -2.34
C GLU A 162 -14.69 1.30 -3.56
N LEU A 163 -15.24 1.48 -4.77
CA LEU A 163 -14.44 1.42 -5.99
C LEU A 163 -13.25 2.40 -5.97
N GLY A 164 -13.42 3.59 -5.39
CA GLY A 164 -12.34 4.57 -5.25
C GLY A 164 -11.21 4.11 -4.33
N GLU A 165 -11.53 3.35 -3.28
CA GLU A 165 -10.55 2.77 -2.36
C GLU A 165 -9.79 1.64 -3.06
N LEU A 166 -10.48 0.75 -3.77
CA LEU A 166 -9.84 -0.28 -4.58
C LEU A 166 -8.89 0.33 -5.63
N MET A 167 -9.31 1.39 -6.33
CA MET A 167 -8.44 2.06 -7.31
C MET A 167 -7.20 2.68 -6.64
N MET A 168 -7.32 3.18 -5.41
CA MET A 168 -6.19 3.74 -4.66
C MET A 168 -5.12 2.67 -4.39
N PHE A 169 -5.51 1.47 -3.94
CA PHE A 169 -4.59 0.34 -3.78
C PHE A 169 -3.97 -0.08 -5.12
N LEU A 170 -4.79 -0.27 -6.15
CA LEU A 170 -4.31 -0.73 -7.46
C LEU A 170 -3.33 0.25 -8.12
N LYS A 171 -3.48 1.57 -7.89
CA LYS A 171 -2.57 2.61 -8.39
C LYS A 171 -1.12 2.38 -7.94
N ILE A 172 -0.91 1.88 -6.73
CA ILE A 172 0.43 1.58 -6.18
C ILE A 172 0.84 0.13 -6.40
N MET A 173 -0.12 -0.80 -6.47
CA MET A 173 0.15 -2.23 -6.65
C MET A 173 0.58 -2.58 -8.07
N PHE A 174 -0.08 -2.02 -9.11
CA PHE A 174 0.25 -2.36 -10.49
C PHE A 174 1.72 -2.12 -10.84
N PRO A 175 2.32 -0.94 -10.56
CA PRO A 175 3.74 -0.72 -10.82
C PRO A 175 4.64 -1.67 -9.99
N ALA A 176 4.21 -2.06 -8.79
CA ALA A 176 4.99 -2.91 -7.88
C ALA A 176 4.94 -4.42 -8.22
N MET A 177 3.91 -4.84 -8.94
CA MET A 177 3.68 -6.24 -9.32
C MET A 177 4.51 -6.65 -10.53
N ASN A 178 4.89 -7.93 -10.60
CA ASN A 178 5.45 -8.49 -11.83
C ASN A 178 4.34 -8.77 -12.88
N ILE A 179 4.75 -9.10 -14.10
CA ILE A 179 3.83 -9.33 -15.22
C ILE A 179 2.76 -10.41 -14.95
N TYR A 180 3.09 -11.47 -14.23
CA TYR A 180 2.18 -12.58 -13.93
C TYR A 180 1.15 -12.17 -12.86
N GLU A 181 1.60 -11.43 -11.85
CA GLU A 181 0.73 -10.86 -10.81
C GLU A 181 -0.25 -9.86 -11.40
N ARG A 182 0.22 -8.96 -12.28
CA ARG A 182 -0.62 -8.00 -13.01
C ARG A 182 -1.71 -8.71 -13.83
N ALA A 183 -1.34 -9.73 -14.60
CA ALA A 183 -2.28 -10.50 -15.41
C ALA A 183 -3.34 -11.21 -14.54
N LYS A 184 -2.92 -11.87 -13.45
CA LYS A 184 -3.82 -12.54 -12.51
C LYS A 184 -4.78 -11.55 -11.83
N MET A 185 -4.29 -10.38 -11.45
CA MET A 185 -5.09 -9.32 -10.83
C MET A 185 -6.17 -8.82 -11.79
N ILE A 186 -5.80 -8.52 -13.05
CA ILE A 186 -6.77 -8.08 -14.06
C ILE A 186 -7.80 -9.18 -14.33
N GLU A 187 -7.38 -10.43 -14.50
CA GLU A 187 -8.30 -11.55 -14.72
C GLU A 187 -9.32 -11.68 -13.58
N SER A 188 -8.83 -11.61 -12.34
CA SER A 188 -9.66 -11.72 -11.13
C SER A 188 -10.67 -10.57 -11.01
N SER A 189 -10.32 -9.38 -11.51
CA SER A 189 -11.20 -8.21 -11.47
C SER A 189 -12.47 -8.34 -12.33
N LYS A 190 -12.52 -9.29 -13.28
CA LYS A 190 -13.75 -9.58 -14.06
C LYS A 190 -14.92 -9.98 -13.17
N GLN A 191 -14.64 -10.58 -12.01
CA GLN A 191 -15.66 -11.02 -11.05
C GLN A 191 -16.38 -9.84 -10.37
N ILE A 192 -15.78 -8.64 -10.36
CA ILE A 192 -16.37 -7.43 -9.77
C ILE A 192 -17.46 -6.85 -10.69
N GLY A 193 -17.27 -6.95 -12.02
CA GLY A 193 -18.21 -6.48 -13.02
C GLY A 193 -17.53 -5.68 -14.15
N PRO A 194 -18.21 -5.53 -15.31
CA PRO A 194 -17.60 -4.97 -16.52
C PRO A 194 -17.17 -3.51 -16.38
N GLU A 195 -17.91 -2.69 -15.63
CA GLU A 195 -17.54 -1.28 -15.41
C GLU A 195 -16.26 -1.15 -14.58
N ALA A 196 -16.17 -1.87 -13.46
CA ALA A 196 -15.00 -1.88 -12.60
C ALA A 196 -13.78 -2.45 -13.35
N TYR A 197 -13.96 -3.55 -14.08
CA TYR A 197 -12.94 -4.15 -14.92
C TYR A 197 -12.34 -3.14 -15.93
N ASN A 198 -13.19 -2.38 -16.64
CA ASN A 198 -12.72 -1.37 -17.59
C ASN A 198 -11.95 -0.24 -16.91
N LYS A 199 -12.39 0.23 -15.75
CA LYS A 199 -11.68 1.25 -14.96
C LYS A 199 -10.32 0.74 -14.46
N ILE A 200 -10.26 -0.53 -14.05
CA ILE A 200 -9.02 -1.19 -13.62
C ILE A 200 -8.03 -1.31 -14.78
N LEU A 201 -8.50 -1.69 -15.97
CA LEU A 201 -7.66 -1.72 -17.18
C LEU A 201 -7.10 -0.33 -17.54
N GLN A 202 -7.95 0.70 -17.50
CA GLN A 202 -7.53 2.08 -17.76
C GLN A 202 -6.49 2.55 -16.74
N LEU A 203 -6.68 2.20 -15.47
CA LEU A 203 -5.71 2.51 -14.42
C LEU A 203 -4.37 1.82 -14.70
N ALA A 204 -4.37 0.53 -15.05
CA ALA A 204 -3.15 -0.20 -15.40
C ALA A 204 -2.42 0.44 -16.59
N GLU A 205 -3.14 0.84 -17.64
CA GLU A 205 -2.55 1.58 -18.78
C GLU A 205 -1.96 2.94 -18.37
N GLN A 206 -2.56 3.62 -17.39
CA GLN A 206 -2.11 4.92 -16.93
C GLN A 206 -0.85 4.86 -16.06
N VAL A 207 -0.71 3.82 -15.23
CA VAL A 207 0.34 3.75 -14.19
C VAL A 207 1.55 2.89 -14.57
N LEU A 208 1.44 2.09 -15.63
CA LEU A 208 2.54 1.28 -16.14
C LEU A 208 3.32 2.02 -17.24
N GLU A 209 4.59 1.68 -17.38
CA GLU A 209 5.37 2.14 -18.52
C GLU A 209 4.83 1.55 -19.83
N SER A 210 5.09 2.24 -20.95
CA SER A 210 4.46 1.91 -22.23
C SER A 210 4.75 0.48 -22.71
N ASP A 211 5.99 0.01 -22.51
CA ASP A 211 6.44 -1.35 -22.83
C ASP A 211 5.81 -2.39 -21.90
N GLU A 212 5.77 -2.13 -20.60
CA GLU A 212 5.12 -3.00 -19.61
C GLU A 212 3.62 -3.19 -19.91
N TRP A 213 2.92 -2.12 -20.28
CA TRP A 213 1.52 -2.17 -20.68
C TRP A 213 1.32 -2.97 -21.97
N GLN A 214 2.17 -2.76 -22.98
CA GLN A 214 2.08 -3.50 -24.24
C GLN A 214 2.28 -5.00 -24.04
N GLU A 215 3.22 -5.39 -23.20
CA GLU A 215 3.45 -6.79 -22.84
C GLU A 215 2.22 -7.38 -22.13
N LEU A 216 1.70 -6.69 -21.11
CA LEU A 216 0.52 -7.11 -20.35
C LEU A 216 -0.71 -7.27 -21.26
N ASN A 217 -0.98 -6.28 -22.12
CA ASN A 217 -2.10 -6.30 -23.05
C ASN A 217 -1.98 -7.46 -24.07
N SER A 218 -0.76 -7.72 -24.56
CA SER A 218 -0.51 -8.85 -25.45
C SER A 218 -0.74 -10.20 -24.76
N ARG A 219 -0.35 -10.31 -23.49
CA ARG A 219 -0.54 -11.52 -22.67
C ARG A 219 -2.03 -11.81 -22.45
N MET A 220 -2.79 -10.79 -22.04
CA MET A 220 -4.24 -10.91 -21.82
C MET A 220 -5.03 -11.27 -23.09
N LYS A 221 -4.52 -10.93 -24.28
CA LYS A 221 -5.13 -11.33 -25.56
C LYS A 221 -4.82 -12.78 -25.93
N LYS A 222 -3.60 -13.26 -25.64
CA LYS A 222 -3.22 -14.66 -25.91
C LYS A 222 -3.96 -15.65 -25.02
N GLU A 223 -4.21 -15.30 -23.76
CA GLU A 223 -5.00 -16.14 -22.83
C GLU A 223 -6.49 -16.22 -23.20
N LYS A 224 -7.00 -15.36 -24.10
CA LYS A 224 -8.37 -15.47 -24.65
C LYS A 224 -8.49 -16.42 -25.85
N LEU A 225 -7.36 -16.89 -26.39
CA LEU A 225 -7.30 -17.72 -27.61
C LEU A 225 -7.12 -19.22 -27.31
N TYR A 226 -7.05 -19.60 -26.03
CA TYR A 226 -6.96 -20.96 -25.53
C TYR A 226 -8.06 -21.20 -24.50
#